data_AF-A0A7C4GY52-F1
#
_entry.id   AF-A0A7C4GY52-F1
#
_cell.length_a   1.000
_cell.length_b   1.000
_cell.length_c   1.000
_cell.angle_alpha   90.00
_cell.angle_beta   90.00
_cell.angle_gamma   90.00
#
_symmetry.space_group_name_H-M   'P 1'
#
loop_
_entity.id
_entity.type
_entity.pdbx_description
1 polymer ?
#
loop_
_entity_poly.entity_id
_entity_poly.type
_entity_poly.pdbx_seq_one_letter_code
_entity_poly.pdbx_strand_id
1 'polypeptide(L)' 'MPVCTSCNRIIPPGTNAVSFPCPNCGGIIIWRCSKCRQFRRQYKCPKCG' A
#
# COMPACT_ATOMS: atom_id res chain seq x y z
N MET A 1 3.08 -12.94 2.26
CA MET A 1 1.82 -12.36 1.72
C MET A 1 1.92 -10.84 1.75
N PRO A 2 1.55 -10.12 0.69
CA PRO A 2 1.68 -8.66 0.68
C PRO A 2 0.76 -8.03 1.73
N VAL A 3 1.30 -7.11 2.52
CA VAL A 3 0.56 -6.39 3.58
C VAL A 3 0.30 -4.97 3.10
N CYS A 4 -0.93 -4.51 3.23
CA CYS A 4 -1.28 -3.15 2.86
C CYS A 4 -0.69 -2.15 3.86
N THR A 5 0.05 -1.16 3.37
CA THR A 5 0.68 -0.11 4.20
C THR A 5 -0.31 0.84 4.88
N SER A 6 -1.58 0.84 4.44
CA SER A 6 -2.59 1.80 4.91
C SER A 6 -3.58 1.19 5.93
N CYS A 7 -3.69 -0.14 5.99
CA CYS A 7 -4.57 -0.81 6.95
C CYS A 7 -3.90 -1.95 7.70
N ASN A 8 -2.63 -2.23 7.40
CA ASN A 8 -1.84 -3.34 7.94
C ASN A 8 -2.52 -4.71 7.82
N ARG A 9 -3.50 -4.83 6.92
CA ARG A 9 -4.15 -6.11 6.62
C ARG A 9 -3.40 -6.83 5.52
N ILE A 10 -3.38 -8.14 5.66
CA ILE A 10 -2.92 -9.07 4.63
C ILE A 10 -3.83 -8.92 3.42
N ILE A 11 -3.23 -8.80 2.24
CA ILE A 11 -3.94 -8.76 0.96
C ILE A 11 -4.11 -10.23 0.51
N PRO A 12 -5.34 -10.78 0.55
CA PRO A 12 -5.58 -12.15 0.09
C PRO A 12 -5.38 -12.25 -1.43
N PRO A 13 -4.87 -13.39 -1.93
CA PRO A 13 -4.76 -13.65 -3.37
C PRO A 13 -6.14 -13.56 -4.02
N GLY A 14 -6.26 -12.79 -5.12
CA GLY A 14 -7.54 -12.52 -5.79
C GLY A 14 -8.17 -11.15 -5.46
N THR A 15 -7.59 -10.38 -4.54
CA THR A 15 -7.98 -8.97 -4.38
C THR A 15 -7.20 -8.04 -5.32
N ASN A 16 -7.89 -7.07 -5.93
CA ASN A 16 -7.32 -6.01 -6.76
C ASN A 16 -6.44 -5.05 -5.93
N ALA A 17 -5.29 -5.54 -5.47
CA ALA A 17 -4.27 -4.72 -4.83
C ALA A 17 -3.34 -4.13 -5.88
N VAL A 18 -2.88 -2.91 -5.61
CA VAL A 18 -1.87 -2.24 -6.42
C VAL A 18 -0.58 -2.14 -5.61
N SER A 19 0.53 -2.39 -6.28
CA SER A 19 1.87 -2.14 -5.77
C SER A 19 2.52 -1.08 -6.62
N PHE A 20 3.11 -0.08 -5.98
CA PHE A 20 3.86 0.97 -6.68
C PHE A 20 5.06 1.40 -5.82
N PRO A 21 6.18 1.78 -6.45
CA PRO A 21 7.31 2.32 -5.73
C PRO A 21 6.98 3.70 -5.15
N CYS A 22 7.48 3.97 -3.94
CA CYS A 22 7.43 5.30 -3.33
C CYS A 22 8.04 6.36 -4.27
N PRO A 23 7.30 7.39 -4.70
CA PRO A 23 7.83 8.40 -5.62
C PRO A 23 8.89 9.32 -4.97
N ASN A 24 8.86 9.46 -3.64
CA ASN A 24 9.78 10.32 -2.91
C ASN A 24 11.11 9.62 -2.58
N CYS A 25 11.06 8.30 -2.36
CA CYS A 25 12.18 7.55 -1.81
C CYS A 25 12.67 6.41 -2.70
N GLY A 26 11.88 5.95 -3.68
CA GLY A 26 12.24 4.97 -4.71
C GLY A 26 12.52 3.54 -4.23
N GLY A 27 12.96 3.37 -2.98
CA GLY A 27 13.47 2.12 -2.44
C GLY A 27 12.47 1.30 -1.61
N ILE A 28 11.17 1.64 -1.64
CA ILE A 28 10.14 0.83 -0.98
C ILE A 28 8.92 0.66 -1.89
N ILE A 29 8.42 -0.57 -1.93
CA ILE A 29 7.20 -0.93 -2.65
C ILE A 29 6.02 -0.76 -1.70
N ILE A 30 5.12 0.14 -2.06
CA ILE A 30 3.92 0.42 -1.29
C ILE A 30 2.80 -0.44 -1.85
N TRP A 31 2.28 -1.32 -1.00
CA TRP A 31 1.13 -2.16 -1.32
C TRP A 31 -0.15 -1.50 -0.80
N ARG A 32 -1.15 -1.34 -1.66
CA ARG A 32 -2.45 -0.79 -1.27
C ARG A 32 -3.59 -1.70 -1.69
N CYS A 33 -4.46 -1.97 -0.72
CA CYS A 33 -5.67 -2.74 -0.92
C CYS A 33 -6.72 -1.93 -1.71
N SER A 34 -7.56 -2.58 -2.51
CA SER A 34 -8.66 -1.93 -3.26
C SER A 34 -9.60 -1.14 -2.35
N LYS A 35 -9.94 -1.68 -1.17
CA LYS A 35 -10.74 -0.96 -0.15
C LYS A 35 -10.03 0.34 0.28
N CYS A 36 -8.74 0.28 0.57
CA CYS A 36 -7.93 1.41 1.02
C CYS A 36 -7.85 2.51 -0.05
N ARG A 37 -7.85 2.10 -1.33
CA ARG A 37 -7.89 2.99 -2.49
C ARG A 37 -9.28 3.63 -2.66
N GLN A 38 -10.36 2.86 -2.50
CA GLN A 38 -11.74 3.38 -2.53
C GLN A 38 -11.97 4.43 -1.44
N PHE A 39 -11.54 4.14 -0.20
CA PHE A 39 -11.66 5.06 0.92
C PHE A 39 -10.64 6.21 0.91
N ARG A 40 -9.76 6.29 -0.11
CA ARG A 40 -8.60 7.21 -0.17
C ARG A 40 -7.92 7.40 1.18
N ARG A 41 -7.70 6.32 1.93
CA ARG A 41 -6.99 6.42 3.21
C ARG A 41 -5.65 7.09 2.97
N GLN A 42 -5.14 7.88 3.90
CA GLN A 42 -3.76 8.34 3.79
C GLN A 42 -2.82 7.14 3.93
N TYR A 43 -1.76 7.14 3.15
CA TYR A 43 -0.61 6.28 3.41
C TYR A 43 0.55 7.21 3.71
N LYS A 44 1.28 6.90 4.76
CA LYS A 44 2.59 7.47 5.00
C LYS A 44 3.62 6.44 4.60
N CYS A 45 4.59 6.88 3.82
CA CYS A 45 5.71 6.03 3.54
C CYS A 45 6.60 6.01 4.79
N PRO A 46 6.95 4.83 5.33
CA PRO A 46 7.76 4.74 6.54
C PRO A 46 9.19 5.29 6.36
N LYS A 47 9.64 5.50 5.11
CA LYS A 47 10.97 6.06 4.83
C LYS A 47 11.01 7.57 4.68
N CYS A 48 9.96 8.22 4.15
CA CYS A 48 10.00 9.64 3.83
C CYS A 48 9.01 10.51 4.63
N GLY A 49 8.15 9.91 5.46
CA GLY A 49 7.21 10.64 6.33
C GLY A 49 5.87 10.93 5.69
#